data_AF-A0A7S0RK73-F1
#
_entry.id   AF-A0A7S0RK73-F1
#
_cell.length_a   1.000
_cell.length_b   1.000
_cell.length_c   1.000
_cell.angle_alpha   90.00
_cell.angle_beta   90.00
_cell.angle_gamma   90.00
#
_symmetry.space_group_name_H-M   'P 1'
#
loop_
_entity.id
_entity.type
_entity.pdbx_description
1 polymer ?
#
loop_
_entity_poly.entity_id
_entity_poly.type
_entity_poly.pdbx_seq_one_letter_code
_entity_poly.pdbx_strand_id
1 'polypeptide(L)'
;HLFQGHPMMQRELVPALLGLYVDVEAMDIHNSFYEKFQYRLYIGEVLAHLWELPGHRETWVAYAAAHGSGSGGYVRFCNMLITDATYLLDESLKKLEYIKEKEALLADPVAWAELSPQDQAETRQAMEQQGGHARACLAYAQCTVSILCFTTEQICATFLLPEMVERTASILNYFLSYLTGPQRKKLAIRDPEKYNFRPRELLYNIIQVYLHISGADRGGGFARAIADDARSFDPAMFAEAAKVLGGSSMLSPPDAARLDVLVGAVTDAAHSARDTEDLLQDVEIPEEFQDPLMNTLMTDPVRLPTSGTVMDRQYIVRHLLTDQRDPMSRAPLKPEQLEPMPELKARISAWMSETIAAKKAARGV
;
A
#
# COMPACT_ATOMS: atom_id res chain seq x y z
N HIS A 1 -16.37 -29.22 -6.61
CA HIS A 1 -16.54 -29.81 -7.94
C HIS A 1 -16.90 -28.79 -9.03
N LEU A 2 -17.88 -27.89 -8.85
CA LEU A 2 -18.26 -26.92 -9.90
C LEU A 2 -17.12 -25.97 -10.31
N PHE A 3 -16.39 -25.40 -9.34
CA PHE A 3 -15.27 -24.47 -9.63
C PHE A 3 -14.14 -25.11 -10.45
N GLN A 4 -13.89 -26.41 -10.30
CA GLN A 4 -12.82 -27.11 -11.02
C GLN A 4 -13.30 -27.82 -12.29
N GLY A 5 -14.58 -28.18 -12.36
CA GLY A 5 -15.11 -29.04 -13.42
C GLY A 5 -15.67 -28.32 -14.63
N HIS A 6 -16.00 -27.02 -14.53
CA HIS A 6 -16.61 -26.28 -15.63
C HIS A 6 -15.59 -25.36 -16.32
N PRO A 7 -15.26 -25.56 -17.62
CA PRO A 7 -14.21 -24.80 -18.30
C PRO A 7 -14.39 -23.28 -18.27
N MET A 8 -15.63 -22.80 -18.38
CA MET A 8 -15.93 -21.36 -18.27
C MET A 8 -15.60 -20.80 -16.87
N MET A 9 -15.85 -21.57 -15.82
CA MET A 9 -15.55 -21.13 -14.46
C MET A 9 -14.04 -21.01 -14.27
N GLN A 10 -13.28 -22.00 -14.76
CA GLN A 10 -11.82 -21.99 -14.67
C GLN A 10 -11.16 -20.82 -15.42
N ARG A 11 -11.76 -20.36 -16.53
CA ARG A 11 -11.19 -19.29 -17.36
C ARG A 11 -11.66 -17.89 -16.96
N GLU A 12 -12.94 -17.73 -16.63
CA GLU A 12 -13.57 -16.40 -16.53
C GLU A 12 -13.79 -15.94 -15.08
N LEU A 13 -13.86 -16.86 -14.11
CA LEU A 13 -14.26 -16.49 -12.75
C LEU A 13 -13.28 -15.52 -12.09
N VAL A 14 -11.98 -15.80 -12.16
CA VAL A 14 -10.95 -14.93 -11.57
C VAL A 14 -10.97 -13.54 -12.23
N PRO A 15 -10.84 -13.40 -13.57
CA PRO A 15 -10.94 -12.09 -14.22
C PRO A 15 -12.22 -11.32 -13.88
N ALA A 16 -13.37 -12.00 -13.84
CA ALA A 16 -14.65 -11.38 -13.52
C ALA A 16 -14.69 -10.85 -12.06
N LEU A 17 -14.17 -11.62 -11.09
CA LEU A 17 -14.13 -11.20 -9.69
C LEU A 17 -13.14 -10.05 -9.45
N LEU A 18 -11.99 -10.06 -10.11
CA LEU A 18 -11.01 -8.96 -10.04
C LEU A 18 -11.59 -7.67 -10.65
N GLY A 19 -12.31 -7.78 -11.77
CA GLY A 19 -13.04 -6.67 -12.38
C GLY A 19 -14.14 -6.15 -11.46
N LEU A 20 -14.98 -7.05 -10.93
CA LEU A 20 -16.06 -6.71 -10.01
C LEU A 20 -15.55 -6.00 -8.75
N TYR A 21 -14.40 -6.42 -8.21
CA TYR A 21 -13.77 -5.76 -7.06
C TYR A 21 -13.52 -4.26 -7.31
N VAL A 22 -13.12 -3.92 -8.54
CA VAL A 22 -12.91 -2.53 -8.99
C VAL A 22 -14.25 -1.85 -9.24
N ASP A 23 -15.17 -2.49 -9.97
CA ASP A 23 -16.44 -1.90 -10.41
C ASP A 23 -17.38 -1.55 -9.24
N VAL A 24 -17.27 -2.27 -8.12
CA VAL A 24 -17.97 -1.96 -6.87
C VAL A 24 -17.68 -0.54 -6.36
N GLU A 25 -16.56 0.08 -6.72
CA GLU A 25 -16.28 1.48 -6.36
C GLU A 25 -17.29 2.45 -6.99
N ALA A 26 -17.76 2.17 -8.20
CA ALA A 26 -18.74 3.02 -8.90
C ALA A 26 -20.17 2.84 -8.39
N MET A 27 -20.43 1.83 -7.55
CA MET A 27 -21.76 1.54 -6.99
C MET A 27 -22.09 2.38 -5.75
N ASP A 28 -21.21 3.29 -5.30
CA ASP A 28 -21.40 4.16 -4.13
C ASP A 28 -22.41 5.30 -4.38
N ILE A 29 -23.62 4.92 -4.82
CA ILE A 29 -24.70 5.83 -5.23
C ILE A 29 -25.67 6.09 -4.05
N HIS A 30 -25.54 5.37 -2.93
CA HIS A 30 -26.50 5.38 -1.81
C HIS A 30 -25.87 5.45 -0.40
N ASN A 31 -25.10 6.50 -0.11
CA ASN A 31 -24.81 7.01 1.26
C ASN A 31 -24.32 5.97 2.30
N SER A 32 -23.79 4.83 1.86
CA SER A 32 -23.35 3.71 2.70
C SER A 32 -21.96 3.30 2.28
N PHE A 33 -21.00 4.21 2.51
CA PHE A 33 -19.59 4.08 2.15
C PHE A 33 -18.97 2.73 2.56
N TYR A 34 -19.52 2.04 3.56
CA TYR A 34 -19.02 0.76 4.05
C TYR A 34 -19.57 -0.48 3.31
N GLU A 35 -20.65 -0.35 2.53
CA GLU A 35 -21.22 -1.48 1.77
C GLU A 35 -20.25 -2.03 0.72
N LYS A 36 -19.47 -1.15 0.07
CA LYS A 36 -18.45 -1.58 -0.90
C LYS A 36 -17.45 -2.56 -0.31
N PHE A 37 -17.03 -2.34 0.94
CA PHE A 37 -16.09 -3.23 1.63
C PHE A 37 -16.74 -4.56 1.98
N GLN A 38 -18.04 -4.59 2.23
CA GLN A 38 -18.77 -5.85 2.44
C GLN A 38 -18.77 -6.70 1.15
N TYR A 39 -19.08 -6.11 -0.01
CA TYR A 39 -18.99 -6.83 -1.28
C TYR A 39 -17.56 -7.30 -1.56
N ARG A 40 -16.57 -6.45 -1.31
CA ARG A 40 -15.14 -6.78 -1.47
C ARG A 40 -14.68 -7.89 -0.53
N LEU A 41 -15.23 -7.98 0.69
CA LEU A 41 -14.96 -9.09 1.60
C LEU A 41 -15.42 -10.41 0.98
N TYR A 42 -16.66 -10.48 0.49
CA TYR A 42 -17.18 -11.70 -0.14
C TYR A 42 -16.40 -12.08 -1.39
N ILE A 43 -16.05 -11.10 -2.23
CA ILE A 43 -15.18 -11.32 -3.39
C ILE A 43 -13.83 -11.86 -2.94
N GLY A 44 -13.22 -11.27 -1.92
CA GLY A 44 -11.95 -11.68 -1.35
C GLY A 44 -11.92 -13.09 -0.80
N GLU A 45 -12.98 -13.52 -0.10
CA GLU A 45 -13.12 -14.90 0.39
C GLU A 45 -13.17 -15.92 -0.76
N VAL A 46 -13.90 -15.60 -1.83
CA VAL A 46 -13.94 -16.45 -3.03
C VAL A 46 -12.56 -16.46 -3.71
N LEU A 47 -11.93 -15.31 -3.89
CA LEU A 47 -10.59 -15.21 -4.48
C LEU A 47 -9.55 -16.01 -3.70
N ALA A 48 -9.58 -15.97 -2.36
CA ALA A 48 -8.71 -16.77 -1.52
C ALA A 48 -8.91 -18.27 -1.75
N HIS A 49 -10.16 -18.74 -1.84
CA HIS A 49 -10.44 -20.14 -2.18
C HIS A 49 -9.95 -20.50 -3.60
N LEU A 50 -10.12 -19.61 -4.58
CA LEU A 50 -9.68 -19.85 -5.96
C LEU A 50 -8.15 -19.89 -6.08
N TRP A 51 -7.41 -19.11 -5.30
CA TRP A 51 -5.94 -19.12 -5.30
C TRP A 51 -5.37 -20.50 -4.91
N GLU A 52 -6.02 -21.19 -3.98
CA GLU A 52 -5.64 -22.56 -3.57
C GLU A 52 -5.87 -23.60 -4.68
N LEU A 53 -6.70 -23.30 -5.69
CA LEU A 53 -6.97 -24.20 -6.81
C LEU A 53 -5.97 -23.93 -7.95
N PRO A 54 -5.07 -24.89 -8.30
CA PRO A 54 -4.00 -24.66 -9.27
C PRO A 54 -4.48 -24.08 -10.61
N GLY A 55 -5.56 -24.64 -11.17
CA GLY A 55 -6.09 -24.18 -12.46
C GLY A 55 -6.65 -22.75 -12.46
N HIS A 56 -7.13 -22.24 -11.31
CA HIS A 56 -7.58 -20.84 -11.19
C HIS A 56 -6.41 -19.90 -10.91
N ARG A 57 -5.43 -20.35 -10.11
CA ARG A 57 -4.20 -19.60 -9.88
C ARG A 57 -3.39 -19.42 -11.16
N GLU A 58 -3.31 -20.42 -12.02
CA GLU A 58 -2.71 -20.30 -13.36
C GLU A 58 -3.45 -19.25 -14.21
N THR A 59 -4.78 -19.28 -14.23
CA THR A 59 -5.60 -18.25 -14.90
C THR A 59 -5.33 -16.86 -14.32
N TRP A 60 -5.19 -16.73 -13.00
CA TRP A 60 -4.88 -15.47 -12.33
C TRP A 60 -3.52 -14.94 -12.77
N VAL A 61 -2.47 -15.76 -12.70
CA VAL A 61 -1.11 -15.38 -13.13
C VAL A 61 -1.10 -14.99 -14.60
N ALA A 62 -1.80 -15.72 -15.47
CA ALA A 62 -1.90 -15.39 -16.88
C ALA A 62 -2.64 -14.06 -17.11
N TYR A 63 -3.74 -13.81 -16.39
CA TYR A 63 -4.47 -12.54 -16.44
C TYR A 63 -3.59 -11.37 -15.98
N ALA A 64 -2.86 -11.54 -14.89
CA ALA A 64 -1.93 -10.54 -14.38
C ALA A 64 -0.77 -10.28 -15.34
N ALA A 65 -0.23 -11.31 -16.00
CA ALA A 65 0.80 -11.12 -17.03
C ALA A 65 0.27 -10.32 -18.24
N ALA A 66 -0.97 -10.54 -18.64
CA ALA A 66 -1.59 -9.85 -19.77
C ALA A 66 -2.10 -8.43 -19.45
N HIS A 67 -2.48 -8.18 -18.19
CA HIS A 67 -3.18 -6.96 -17.77
C HIS A 67 -2.53 -6.25 -16.57
N GLY A 68 -1.30 -6.60 -16.22
CA GLY A 68 -0.53 -6.09 -15.07
C GLY A 68 0.45 -4.97 -15.43
N SER A 69 0.22 -4.25 -16.54
CA SER A 69 0.97 -3.06 -16.92
C SER A 69 0.04 -1.98 -17.49
N GLY A 70 0.46 -0.72 -17.42
CA GLY A 70 -0.31 0.41 -17.93
C GLY A 70 -1.71 0.50 -17.31
N SER A 71 -2.75 0.72 -18.12
CA SER A 71 -4.14 0.82 -17.68
C SER A 71 -4.88 -0.53 -17.55
N GLY A 72 -4.12 -1.64 -17.57
CA GLY A 72 -4.67 -2.99 -17.55
C GLY A 72 -5.54 -3.29 -16.33
N GLY A 73 -6.52 -4.18 -16.49
CA GLY A 73 -7.49 -4.51 -15.45
C GLY A 73 -6.86 -4.99 -14.13
N TYR A 74 -5.73 -5.69 -14.21
CA TYR A 74 -5.03 -6.15 -13.00
C TYR A 74 -4.28 -5.01 -12.29
N VAL A 75 -3.72 -4.04 -13.03
CA VAL A 75 -3.14 -2.82 -12.42
C VAL A 75 -4.21 -2.04 -11.64
N ARG A 76 -5.39 -1.86 -12.23
CA ARG A 76 -6.52 -1.19 -11.56
C ARG A 76 -6.96 -1.93 -10.30
N PHE A 77 -7.01 -3.26 -10.36
CA PHE A 77 -7.31 -4.10 -9.20
C PHE A 77 -6.27 -3.91 -8.09
N CYS A 78 -4.97 -4.01 -8.40
CA CYS A 78 -3.91 -3.78 -7.42
C CYS A 78 -3.96 -2.36 -6.85
N ASN A 79 -4.23 -1.35 -7.69
CA ASN A 79 -4.39 0.03 -7.24
C ASN A 79 -5.56 0.18 -6.26
N MET A 80 -6.71 -0.44 -6.55
CA MET A 80 -7.86 -0.44 -5.66
C MET A 80 -7.58 -1.18 -4.35
N LEU A 81 -6.94 -2.35 -4.44
CA LEU A 81 -6.56 -3.16 -3.29
C LEU A 81 -5.63 -2.40 -2.33
N ILE A 82 -4.65 -1.66 -2.87
CA ILE A 82 -3.78 -0.80 -2.09
C ILE A 82 -4.56 0.38 -1.49
N THR A 83 -5.52 0.97 -2.21
CA THR A 83 -6.41 2.03 -1.67
C THR A 83 -7.19 1.56 -0.47
N ASP A 84 -7.79 0.38 -0.59
CA ASP A 84 -8.55 -0.23 0.48
C ASP A 84 -7.66 -0.58 1.66
N ALA A 85 -6.48 -1.16 1.42
CA ALA A 85 -5.54 -1.48 2.48
C ALA A 85 -5.14 -0.23 3.26
N THR A 86 -4.86 0.88 2.55
CA THR A 86 -4.53 2.17 3.17
C THR A 86 -5.63 2.60 4.14
N TYR A 87 -6.85 2.68 3.62
CA TYR A 87 -7.99 3.23 4.36
C TYR A 87 -8.41 2.31 5.51
N LEU A 88 -8.62 1.02 5.23
CA LEU A 88 -9.18 0.07 6.17
C LEU A 88 -8.25 -0.18 7.35
N LEU A 89 -6.95 -0.29 7.11
CA LEU A 89 -6.01 -0.49 8.20
C LEU A 89 -5.87 0.79 9.04
N ASP A 90 -5.78 1.97 8.44
CA ASP A 90 -5.74 3.24 9.20
C ASP A 90 -7.00 3.45 10.07
N GLU A 91 -8.18 3.24 9.47
CA GLU A 91 -9.47 3.31 10.16
C GLU A 91 -9.58 2.25 11.28
N SER A 92 -9.06 1.04 11.04
CA SER A 92 -9.03 -0.02 12.06
C SER A 92 -8.14 0.33 13.24
N LEU A 93 -6.95 0.89 12.99
CA LEU A 93 -6.01 1.29 14.05
C LEU A 93 -6.60 2.41 14.92
N LYS A 94 -7.22 3.42 14.30
CA LYS A 94 -7.93 4.51 15.02
C LYS A 94 -9.06 3.99 15.90
N LYS A 95 -9.83 3.01 15.41
CA LYS A 95 -10.91 2.41 16.20
C LYS A 95 -10.42 1.56 17.36
N LEU A 96 -9.30 0.83 17.17
CA LEU A 96 -8.68 0.10 18.27
C LEU A 96 -8.18 1.04 19.36
N GLU A 97 -7.59 2.17 19.00
CA GLU A 97 -7.19 3.22 19.96
C GLU A 97 -8.42 3.76 20.73
N TYR A 98 -9.50 4.10 20.03
CA TYR A 98 -10.76 4.54 20.66
C TYR A 98 -11.34 3.48 21.61
N ILE A 99 -11.41 2.22 21.17
CA ILE A 99 -11.92 1.12 22.00
C ILE A 99 -11.08 0.99 23.27
N LYS A 100 -9.75 1.05 23.14
CA LYS A 100 -8.85 0.95 24.30
C LYS A 100 -9.09 2.07 25.31
N GLU A 101 -9.23 3.31 24.86
CA GLU A 101 -9.51 4.46 25.72
C GLU A 101 -10.81 4.29 26.49
N LYS A 102 -11.86 3.83 25.81
CA LYS A 102 -13.16 3.58 26.44
C LYS A 102 -13.16 2.35 27.35
N GLU A 103 -12.41 1.29 27.01
CA GLU A 103 -12.19 0.15 27.90
C GLU A 103 -11.50 0.59 29.20
N ALA A 104 -10.51 1.49 29.12
CA ALA A 104 -9.83 2.04 30.29
C ALA A 104 -10.78 2.86 31.17
N LEU A 105 -11.60 3.73 30.58
CA LEU A 105 -12.62 4.50 31.30
C LEU A 105 -13.65 3.61 32.00
N LEU A 106 -14.12 2.55 31.32
CA LEU A 106 -15.06 1.58 31.90
C LEU A 106 -14.44 0.73 33.00
N ALA A 107 -13.11 0.59 33.01
CA ALA A 107 -12.37 -0.17 34.01
C ALA A 107 -11.98 0.67 35.24
N ASP A 108 -12.10 2.01 35.19
CA ASP A 108 -11.85 2.93 36.31
C ASP A 108 -13.17 3.27 37.02
N PRO A 109 -13.46 2.68 38.20
CA PRO A 109 -14.72 2.91 38.89
C PRO A 109 -14.89 4.35 39.40
N VAL A 110 -13.78 5.06 39.65
CA VAL A 110 -13.81 6.44 40.15
C VAL A 110 -14.17 7.38 39.01
N ALA A 111 -13.39 7.33 37.91
CA ALA A 111 -13.65 8.15 36.74
C ALA A 111 -15.02 7.83 36.10
N TRP A 112 -15.44 6.57 36.12
CA TRP A 112 -16.77 6.18 35.63
C TRP A 112 -17.91 6.76 36.48
N ALA A 113 -17.75 6.80 37.80
CA ALA A 113 -18.77 7.33 38.71
C ALA A 113 -18.92 8.85 38.65
N GLU A 114 -17.89 9.58 38.19
CA GLU A 114 -17.94 11.03 37.97
C GLU A 114 -18.81 11.43 36.76
N LEU A 115 -19.02 10.51 35.81
CA LEU A 115 -19.87 10.75 34.64
C LEU A 115 -21.36 10.77 35.03
N SER A 116 -22.14 11.61 34.35
CA SER A 116 -23.58 11.61 34.53
C SER A 116 -24.21 10.29 34.06
N PRO A 117 -25.40 9.89 34.57
CA PRO A 117 -26.09 8.70 34.08
C PRO A 117 -26.36 8.71 32.58
N GLN A 118 -26.54 9.90 31.99
CA GLN A 118 -26.68 10.08 30.54
C GLN A 118 -25.37 9.76 29.82
N ASP A 119 -24.25 10.35 30.23
CA ASP A 119 -22.94 10.12 29.61
C ASP A 119 -22.50 8.64 29.74
N GLN A 120 -22.87 8.01 30.85
CA GLN A 120 -22.64 6.57 31.06
C GLN A 120 -23.44 5.73 30.04
N ALA A 121 -24.71 6.06 29.80
CA ALA A 121 -25.52 5.36 28.81
C ALA A 121 -25.00 5.59 27.38
N GLU A 122 -24.68 6.83 27.03
CA GLU A 122 -24.11 7.20 25.73
C GLU A 122 -22.78 6.50 25.48
N THR A 123 -21.91 6.43 26.49
CA THR A 123 -20.62 5.72 26.36
C THR A 123 -20.80 4.23 26.12
N ARG A 124 -21.77 3.58 26.78
CA ARG A 124 -22.07 2.15 26.54
C ARG A 124 -22.61 1.92 25.13
N GLN A 125 -23.54 2.77 24.68
CA GLN A 125 -24.10 2.68 23.34
C GLN A 125 -23.03 2.91 22.26
N ALA A 126 -22.20 3.94 22.43
CA ALA A 126 -21.08 4.22 21.53
C ALA A 126 -20.09 3.05 21.48
N MET A 127 -19.82 2.39 22.62
CA MET A 127 -18.94 1.23 22.68
C MET A 127 -19.48 0.01 21.93
N GLU A 128 -20.79 -0.23 22.00
CA GLU A 128 -21.41 -1.31 21.22
C GLU A 128 -21.35 -1.01 19.72
N GLN A 129 -21.71 0.21 19.33
CA GLN A 129 -21.77 0.63 17.93
C GLN A 129 -20.37 0.69 17.28
N GLN A 130 -19.42 1.37 17.92
CA GLN A 130 -18.03 1.44 17.44
C GLN A 130 -17.35 0.06 17.52
N GLY A 131 -17.74 -0.77 18.47
CA GLY A 131 -17.22 -2.13 18.59
C GLY A 131 -17.62 -3.03 17.40
N GLY A 132 -18.89 -2.99 17.00
CA GLY A 132 -19.36 -3.69 15.79
C GLY A 132 -18.64 -3.17 14.53
N HIS A 133 -18.48 -1.86 14.45
CA HIS A 133 -17.79 -1.22 13.32
C HIS A 133 -16.31 -1.58 13.24
N ALA A 134 -15.60 -1.60 14.37
CA ALA A 134 -14.19 -1.99 14.44
C ALA A 134 -14.00 -3.44 13.98
N ARG A 135 -14.88 -4.35 14.41
CA ARG A 135 -14.87 -5.74 13.96
C ARG A 135 -15.00 -5.84 12.44
N ALA A 136 -15.94 -5.11 11.84
CA ALA A 136 -16.13 -5.10 10.39
C ALA A 136 -14.89 -4.55 9.65
N CYS A 137 -14.38 -3.39 10.08
CA CYS A 137 -13.19 -2.77 9.47
C CYS A 137 -11.97 -3.70 9.53
N LEU A 138 -11.75 -4.35 10.66
CA LEU A 138 -10.64 -5.29 10.85
C LEU A 138 -10.79 -6.53 9.97
N ALA A 139 -12.01 -7.07 9.81
CA ALA A 139 -12.26 -8.17 8.90
C ALA A 139 -11.93 -7.78 7.45
N TYR A 140 -12.34 -6.59 7.02
CA TYR A 140 -12.03 -6.06 5.69
C TYR A 140 -10.53 -5.83 5.49
N ALA A 141 -9.86 -5.22 6.47
CA ALA A 141 -8.43 -4.97 6.45
C ALA A 141 -7.64 -6.29 6.37
N GLN A 142 -8.02 -7.29 7.17
CA GLN A 142 -7.36 -8.60 7.18
C GLN A 142 -7.56 -9.35 5.86
N CYS A 143 -8.78 -9.31 5.29
CA CYS A 143 -9.04 -9.88 3.97
C CYS A 143 -8.18 -9.20 2.89
N THR A 144 -8.13 -7.87 2.89
CA THR A 144 -7.37 -7.07 1.92
C THR A 144 -5.88 -7.38 1.97
N VAL A 145 -5.29 -7.44 3.17
CA VAL A 145 -3.88 -7.80 3.35
C VAL A 145 -3.62 -9.26 3.00
N SER A 146 -4.57 -10.16 3.27
CA SER A 146 -4.48 -11.56 2.83
C SER A 146 -4.38 -11.64 1.31
N ILE A 147 -5.22 -10.91 0.58
CA ILE A 147 -5.19 -10.84 -0.89
C ILE A 147 -3.85 -10.31 -1.38
N LEU A 148 -3.33 -9.22 -0.80
CA LEU A 148 -1.99 -8.72 -1.11
C LEU A 148 -0.92 -9.79 -0.87
N CYS A 149 -1.00 -10.51 0.24
CA CYS A 149 -0.04 -11.53 0.62
C CYS A 149 -0.01 -12.71 -0.36
N PHE A 150 -1.14 -13.36 -0.61
CA PHE A 150 -1.13 -14.53 -1.48
C PHE A 150 -0.92 -14.14 -2.95
N THR A 151 -1.42 -12.99 -3.42
CA THR A 151 -1.23 -12.62 -4.83
C THR A 151 0.23 -12.29 -5.14
N THR A 152 0.96 -11.71 -4.19
CA THR A 152 2.38 -11.38 -4.36
C THR A 152 3.28 -12.61 -4.36
N GLU A 153 2.82 -13.75 -3.85
CA GLU A 153 3.57 -15.02 -3.88
C GLU A 153 4.07 -15.37 -5.29
N GLN A 154 3.27 -15.08 -6.33
CA GLN A 154 3.63 -15.35 -7.73
C GLN A 154 3.56 -14.11 -8.63
N ILE A 155 2.89 -13.04 -8.20
CA ILE A 155 2.60 -11.87 -9.04
C ILE A 155 3.14 -10.61 -8.37
N CYS A 156 4.42 -10.32 -8.60
CA CYS A 156 5.08 -9.12 -8.06
C CYS A 156 5.26 -7.99 -9.08
N ALA A 157 5.32 -8.29 -10.38
CA ALA A 157 5.70 -7.34 -11.42
C ALA A 157 4.84 -6.06 -11.41
N THR A 158 3.53 -6.19 -11.19
CA THR A 158 2.59 -5.06 -11.11
C THR A 158 2.89 -4.12 -9.95
N PHE A 159 3.33 -4.65 -8.80
CA PHE A 159 3.66 -3.85 -7.62
C PHE A 159 5.01 -3.12 -7.76
N LEU A 160 5.83 -3.54 -8.73
CA LEU A 160 7.12 -2.95 -9.06
C LEU A 160 7.03 -1.90 -10.20
N LEU A 161 5.83 -1.64 -10.73
CA LEU A 161 5.63 -0.55 -11.68
C LEU A 161 5.97 0.81 -11.03
N PRO A 162 6.53 1.78 -11.78
CA PRO A 162 6.86 3.11 -11.25
C PRO A 162 5.70 3.78 -10.51
N GLU A 163 4.49 3.72 -11.08
CA GLU A 163 3.27 4.28 -10.50
C GLU A 163 2.75 3.53 -9.24
N MET A 164 3.31 2.36 -8.90
CA MET A 164 2.85 1.48 -7.82
C MET A 164 3.87 1.26 -6.69
N VAL A 165 5.17 1.24 -7.00
CA VAL A 165 6.23 0.77 -6.09
C VAL A 165 6.35 1.63 -4.83
N GLU A 166 6.40 2.96 -4.98
CA GLU A 166 6.45 3.90 -3.86
C GLU A 166 5.23 3.74 -2.95
N ARG A 167 4.05 3.67 -3.56
CA ARG A 167 2.79 3.55 -2.83
C ARG A 167 2.72 2.25 -2.03
N THR A 168 3.15 1.15 -2.64
CA THR A 168 3.22 -0.16 -2.00
C THR A 168 4.18 -0.12 -0.81
N ALA A 169 5.38 0.42 -1.00
CA ALA A 169 6.37 0.58 0.05
C ALA A 169 5.86 1.45 1.21
N SER A 170 5.30 2.64 0.93
CA SER A 170 4.78 3.55 1.97
C SER A 170 3.70 2.90 2.83
N ILE A 171 2.79 2.14 2.23
CA ILE A 171 1.72 1.45 2.96
C ILE A 171 2.28 0.34 3.84
N LEU A 172 3.16 -0.49 3.30
CA LEU A 172 3.79 -1.55 4.09
C LEU A 172 4.60 -0.94 5.25
N ASN A 173 5.33 0.14 4.99
CA ASN A 173 6.15 0.82 6.00
C ASN A 173 5.28 1.41 7.11
N TYR A 174 4.20 2.12 6.75
CA TYR A 174 3.28 2.68 7.73
C TYR A 174 2.76 1.61 8.70
N PHE A 175 2.29 0.48 8.18
CA PHE A 175 1.73 -0.58 9.02
C PHE A 175 2.79 -1.33 9.81
N LEU A 176 3.94 -1.63 9.18
CA LEU A 176 5.04 -2.28 9.87
C LEU A 176 5.55 -1.40 11.03
N SER A 177 5.71 -0.10 10.79
CA SER A 177 6.11 0.88 11.80
C SER A 177 5.09 0.99 12.93
N TYR A 178 3.80 1.00 12.61
CA TYR A 178 2.75 1.06 13.63
C TYR A 178 2.73 -0.22 14.51
N LEU A 179 2.90 -1.40 13.91
CA LEU A 179 2.85 -2.70 14.61
C LEU A 179 4.11 -2.99 15.44
N THR A 180 5.26 -2.44 15.05
CA THR A 180 6.56 -2.72 15.69
C THR A 180 7.05 -1.56 16.57
N GLY A 181 6.66 -0.33 16.25
CA GLY A 181 7.07 0.87 16.95
C GLY A 181 6.29 1.17 18.25
N PRO A 182 6.50 2.36 18.83
CA PRO A 182 5.87 2.77 20.09
C PRO A 182 4.33 2.75 20.05
N GLN A 183 3.74 2.99 18.87
CA GLN A 183 2.29 3.06 18.66
C GLN A 183 1.60 1.71 18.91
N ARG A 184 2.32 0.58 18.84
CA ARG A 184 1.74 -0.75 19.13
C ARG A 184 1.08 -0.84 20.50
N LYS A 185 1.52 -0.03 21.47
CA LYS A 185 0.89 0.05 22.80
C LYS A 185 -0.57 0.47 22.71
N LYS A 186 -0.95 1.28 21.73
CA LYS A 186 -2.34 1.72 21.49
C LYS A 186 -3.24 0.57 21.02
N LEU A 187 -2.66 -0.51 20.50
CA LEU A 187 -3.38 -1.68 20.01
C LEU A 187 -3.62 -2.74 21.09
N ALA A 188 -3.10 -2.54 22.30
CA ALA A 188 -3.27 -3.45 23.43
C ALA A 188 -4.68 -3.29 24.05
N ILE A 189 -5.68 -3.84 23.37
CA ILE A 189 -7.07 -3.98 23.83
C ILE A 189 -7.25 -5.26 24.64
N ARG A 190 -8.29 -5.32 25.49
CA ARG A 190 -8.47 -6.43 26.44
C ARG A 190 -8.81 -7.76 25.77
N ASP A 191 -9.65 -7.73 24.74
CA ASP A 191 -10.13 -8.91 24.02
C ASP A 191 -9.99 -8.70 22.49
N PRO A 192 -8.79 -8.94 21.92
CA PRO A 192 -8.56 -8.80 20.49
C PRO A 192 -9.43 -9.71 19.63
N GLU A 193 -9.71 -10.92 20.11
CA GLU A 193 -10.48 -11.94 19.37
C GLU A 193 -11.92 -11.50 19.14
N LYS A 194 -12.54 -10.79 20.11
CA LYS A 194 -13.86 -10.17 19.94
C LYS A 194 -13.95 -9.29 18.68
N TYR A 195 -12.84 -8.70 18.24
CA TYR A 195 -12.80 -7.80 17.08
C TYR A 195 -12.16 -8.45 15.84
N ASN A 196 -11.91 -9.76 15.87
CA ASN A 196 -11.10 -10.48 14.87
C ASN A 196 -9.70 -9.87 14.68
N PHE A 197 -9.16 -9.21 15.71
CA PHE A 197 -7.85 -8.58 15.59
C PHE A 197 -6.74 -9.60 15.85
N ARG A 198 -6.02 -9.98 14.79
CA ARG A 198 -4.90 -10.93 14.83
C ARG A 198 -3.59 -10.24 14.45
N PRO A 199 -2.98 -9.43 15.35
CA PRO A 199 -1.83 -8.58 15.03
C PRO A 199 -0.61 -9.36 14.53
N ARG A 200 -0.38 -10.58 15.03
CA ARG A 200 0.75 -11.41 14.60
C ARG A 200 0.58 -11.95 13.18
N GLU A 201 -0.63 -12.39 12.83
CA GLU A 201 -0.94 -12.81 11.45
C GLU A 201 -0.85 -11.64 10.48
N LEU A 202 -1.36 -10.47 10.88
CA LEU A 202 -1.24 -9.24 10.08
C LEU A 202 0.23 -8.87 9.85
N LEU A 203 1.05 -8.87 10.91
CA LEU A 203 2.49 -8.61 10.82
C LEU A 203 3.20 -9.62 9.92
N TYR A 204 2.88 -10.91 10.06
CA TYR A 204 3.44 -11.97 9.21
C TYR A 204 3.10 -11.73 7.74
N ASN A 205 1.84 -11.46 7.41
CA ASN A 205 1.43 -11.22 6.02
C ASN A 205 2.13 -9.99 5.43
N ILE A 206 2.29 -8.91 6.21
CA ILE A 206 3.04 -7.71 5.78
C ILE A 206 4.49 -8.08 5.45
N ILE A 207 5.16 -8.84 6.34
CA ILE A 207 6.54 -9.30 6.09
C ILE A 207 6.61 -10.20 4.85
N GLN A 208 5.67 -11.11 4.65
CA GLN A 208 5.65 -11.95 3.46
C GLN A 208 5.51 -11.11 2.17
N VAL A 209 4.66 -10.08 2.16
CA VAL A 209 4.56 -9.15 1.02
C VAL A 209 5.91 -8.46 0.74
N TYR A 210 6.62 -7.98 1.76
CA TYR A 210 7.97 -7.44 1.58
C TYR A 210 8.92 -8.45 0.93
N LEU A 211 8.94 -9.68 1.46
CA LEU A 211 9.85 -10.73 0.99
C LEU A 211 9.53 -11.21 -0.42
N HIS A 212 8.24 -11.27 -0.80
CA HIS A 212 7.79 -11.60 -2.15
C HIS A 212 8.28 -10.55 -3.15
N ILE A 213 7.94 -9.28 -2.90
CA ILE A 213 8.26 -8.17 -3.81
C ILE A 213 9.77 -7.99 -3.90
N SER A 214 10.48 -8.01 -2.77
CA SER A 214 11.96 -7.93 -2.76
C SER A 214 12.61 -9.09 -3.49
N GLY A 215 12.09 -10.31 -3.36
CA GLY A 215 12.62 -11.47 -4.08
C GLY A 215 12.43 -11.39 -5.61
N ALA A 216 11.40 -10.68 -6.07
CA ALA A 216 11.14 -10.44 -7.49
C ALA A 216 11.85 -9.20 -8.04
N ASP A 217 12.24 -8.25 -7.18
CA ASP A 217 12.86 -6.98 -7.56
C ASP A 217 14.34 -7.15 -7.92
N ARG A 218 14.59 -7.35 -9.22
CA ARG A 218 15.96 -7.43 -9.75
C ARG A 218 16.65 -6.06 -9.86
N GLY A 219 15.90 -4.97 -9.81
CA GLY A 219 16.40 -3.61 -10.02
C GLY A 219 16.75 -2.86 -8.73
N GLY A 220 16.34 -3.38 -7.57
CA GLY A 220 16.52 -2.72 -6.26
C GLY A 220 15.60 -1.50 -6.06
N GLY A 221 14.62 -1.29 -6.95
CA GLY A 221 13.71 -0.16 -6.89
C GLY A 221 12.79 -0.21 -5.67
N PHE A 222 12.43 -1.39 -5.19
CA PHE A 222 11.60 -1.56 -4.01
C PHE A 222 12.36 -1.24 -2.72
N ALA A 223 13.60 -1.72 -2.59
CA ALA A 223 14.44 -1.36 -1.44
C ALA A 223 14.65 0.16 -1.35
N ARG A 224 14.81 0.82 -2.50
CA ARG A 224 14.88 2.27 -2.59
C ARG A 224 13.59 2.95 -2.17
N ALA A 225 12.45 2.50 -2.70
CA ALA A 225 11.13 3.02 -2.33
C ALA A 225 10.83 2.87 -0.83
N ILE A 226 11.30 1.79 -0.19
CA ILE A 226 11.20 1.60 1.27
C ILE A 226 12.03 2.65 2.01
N ALA A 227 13.28 2.86 1.58
CA ALA A 227 14.21 3.79 2.21
C ALA A 227 13.78 5.26 2.06
N ASP A 228 13.20 5.62 0.93
CA ASP A 228 12.77 7.00 0.61
C ASP A 228 11.50 7.44 1.37
N ASP A 229 10.76 6.51 1.98
CA ASP A 229 9.58 6.84 2.79
C ASP A 229 9.96 7.38 4.17
N ALA A 230 10.39 8.65 4.19
CA ALA A 230 10.80 9.36 5.39
C ALA A 230 9.71 9.48 6.48
N ARG A 231 8.44 9.18 6.16
CA ARG A 231 7.32 9.27 7.11
C ARG A 231 7.25 8.08 8.06
N SER A 232 7.56 6.89 7.55
CA SER A 232 7.29 5.64 8.28
C SER A 232 8.51 4.74 8.43
N PHE A 233 9.49 4.84 7.53
CA PHE A 233 10.66 3.98 7.55
C PHE A 233 11.55 4.30 8.77
N ASP A 234 11.81 3.26 9.56
CA ASP A 234 12.81 3.24 10.64
C ASP A 234 13.56 1.91 10.53
N PRO A 235 14.90 1.89 10.39
CA PRO A 235 15.67 0.65 10.31
C PRO A 235 15.37 -0.36 11.44
N ALA A 236 14.98 0.11 12.63
CA ALA A 236 14.64 -0.74 13.77
C ALA A 236 13.33 -1.56 13.58
N MET A 237 12.43 -1.12 12.69
CA MET A 237 11.11 -1.76 12.49
C MET A 237 11.24 -3.22 12.04
N PHE A 238 12.19 -3.52 11.17
CA PHE A 238 12.42 -4.89 10.67
C PHE A 238 13.01 -5.81 11.74
N ALA A 239 13.95 -5.30 12.54
CA ALA A 239 14.54 -6.06 13.65
C ALA A 239 13.48 -6.41 14.72
N GLU A 240 12.60 -5.46 15.07
CA GLU A 240 11.52 -5.73 16.01
C GLU A 240 10.46 -6.67 15.41
N ALA A 241 10.17 -6.58 14.10
CA ALA A 241 9.31 -7.53 13.41
C ALA A 241 9.86 -8.97 13.48
N ALA A 242 11.14 -9.14 13.16
CA ALA A 242 11.83 -10.43 13.22
C ALA A 242 11.78 -11.02 14.64
N LYS A 243 11.99 -10.19 15.66
CA LYS A 243 11.89 -10.59 17.07
C LYS A 243 10.47 -11.04 17.45
N VAL A 244 9.45 -10.26 17.07
CA VAL A 244 8.05 -10.57 17.38
C VAL A 244 7.62 -11.88 16.72
N LEU A 245 7.92 -12.06 15.43
CA LEU A 245 7.54 -13.26 14.67
C LEU A 245 8.39 -14.48 15.03
N GLY A 246 9.68 -14.28 15.33
CA GLY A 246 10.59 -15.33 15.80
C GLY A 246 10.18 -15.88 17.16
N GLY A 247 9.76 -15.00 18.09
CA GLY A 247 9.23 -15.41 19.39
C GLY A 247 7.96 -16.26 19.33
N SER A 248 7.21 -16.19 18.22
CA SER A 248 6.02 -17.02 17.98
C SER A 248 6.23 -18.14 16.96
N SER A 249 7.48 -18.43 16.54
CA SER A 249 7.80 -19.44 15.51
C SER A 249 7.04 -19.24 14.18
N MET A 250 6.67 -18.00 13.85
CA MET A 250 5.96 -17.67 12.60
C MET A 250 6.92 -17.28 11.48
N LEU A 251 8.16 -16.90 11.81
CA LEU A 251 9.19 -16.60 10.80
C LEU A 251 10.08 -17.83 10.60
N SER A 252 10.06 -18.38 9.39
CA SER A 252 10.91 -19.51 9.04
C SER A 252 12.39 -19.09 8.94
N PRO A 253 13.37 -19.98 9.19
CA PRO A 253 14.79 -19.62 9.02
C PRO A 253 15.15 -19.11 7.61
N PRO A 254 14.61 -19.67 6.51
CA PRO A 254 14.81 -19.10 5.17
C PRO A 254 14.24 -17.69 5.02
N ASP A 255 13.05 -17.42 5.58
CA ASP A 255 12.45 -16.09 5.51
C ASP A 255 13.19 -15.07 6.36
N ALA A 256 13.72 -15.48 7.52
CA ALA A 256 14.59 -14.64 8.33
C ALA A 256 15.85 -14.22 7.55
N ALA A 257 16.50 -15.16 6.86
CA ALA A 257 17.66 -14.85 6.03
C ALA A 257 17.31 -13.94 4.85
N ARG A 258 16.15 -14.13 4.20
CA ARG A 258 15.66 -13.23 3.14
C ARG A 258 15.38 -11.83 3.68
N LEU A 259 14.85 -11.74 4.90
CA LEU A 259 14.59 -10.47 5.58
C LEU A 259 15.90 -9.73 5.85
N ASP A 260 16.94 -10.41 6.32
CA ASP A 260 18.26 -9.81 6.54
C ASP A 260 18.85 -9.25 5.24
N VAL A 261 18.70 -9.95 4.11
CA VAL A 261 19.12 -9.47 2.79
C VAL A 261 18.38 -8.21 2.39
N LEU A 262 17.04 -8.18 2.55
CA LEU A 262 16.24 -7.00 2.28
C LEU A 262 16.67 -5.82 3.16
N VAL A 263 16.86 -6.04 4.46
CA VAL A 263 17.29 -5.00 5.41
C VAL A 263 18.65 -4.41 5.00
N GLY A 264 19.59 -5.25 4.56
CA GLY A 264 20.87 -4.80 3.99
C GLY A 264 20.66 -3.88 2.78
N ALA A 265 19.88 -4.33 1.79
CA ALA A 265 19.60 -3.55 0.58
C ALA A 265 18.90 -2.21 0.88
N VAL A 266 17.95 -2.19 1.81
CA VAL A 266 17.26 -0.96 2.24
C VAL A 266 18.23 -0.01 2.95
N THR A 267 19.12 -0.54 3.79
CA THR A 267 20.13 0.27 4.49
C THR A 267 21.10 0.91 3.50
N ASP A 268 21.58 0.16 2.52
CA ASP A 268 22.46 0.68 1.47
C ASP A 268 21.76 1.74 0.61
N ALA A 269 20.48 1.51 0.28
CA ALA A 269 19.67 2.47 -0.44
C ALA A 269 19.44 3.76 0.37
N ALA A 270 19.21 3.65 1.68
CA ALA A 270 19.04 4.79 2.59
C ALA A 270 20.33 5.61 2.75
N HIS A 271 21.50 4.96 2.84
CA HIS A 271 22.79 5.67 2.86
C HIS A 271 23.03 6.42 1.54
N SER A 272 22.79 5.76 0.41
CA SER A 272 22.93 6.37 -0.91
C SER A 272 21.95 7.55 -1.11
N ALA A 273 20.76 7.47 -0.52
CA ALA A 273 19.77 8.56 -0.50
C ALA A 273 20.31 9.79 0.21
N ARG A 274 20.79 9.60 1.44
CA ARG A 274 21.31 10.67 2.28
C ARG A 274 22.52 11.35 1.65
N ASP A 275 23.45 10.57 1.10
CA ASP A 275 24.62 11.13 0.41
C ASP A 275 24.21 12.03 -0.76
N THR A 276 23.17 11.62 -1.51
CA THR A 276 22.64 12.38 -2.64
C THR A 276 21.88 13.62 -2.17
N GLU A 277 21.02 13.48 -1.17
CA GLU A 277 20.26 14.59 -0.58
C GLU A 277 21.21 15.64 0.01
N ASP A 278 22.22 15.23 0.77
CA ASP A 278 23.24 16.12 1.33
C ASP A 278 23.98 16.88 0.23
N LEU A 279 24.28 16.25 -0.90
CA LEU A 279 24.93 16.91 -2.04
C LEU A 279 24.02 17.97 -2.70
N LEU A 280 22.72 17.74 -2.68
CA LEU A 280 21.72 18.52 -3.42
C LEU A 280 20.90 19.46 -2.54
N GLN A 281 21.13 19.49 -1.23
CA GLN A 281 20.33 20.26 -0.26
C GLN A 281 20.16 21.75 -0.63
N ASP A 282 21.21 22.38 -1.17
CA ASP A 282 21.21 23.78 -1.60
C ASP A 282 21.00 23.96 -3.12
N VAL A 283 20.47 22.95 -3.81
CA VAL A 283 20.22 23.01 -5.25
C VAL A 283 18.76 23.37 -5.48
N GLU A 284 18.53 24.54 -6.06
CA GLU A 284 17.23 24.91 -6.56
C GLU A 284 16.97 24.21 -7.91
N ILE A 285 15.90 23.42 -7.95
CA ILE A 285 15.51 22.72 -9.17
C ILE A 285 14.86 23.74 -10.12
N PRO A 286 15.29 23.88 -11.39
CA PRO A 286 14.61 24.73 -12.36
C PRO A 286 13.13 24.36 -12.50
N GLU A 287 12.24 25.36 -12.52
CA GLU A 287 10.78 25.14 -12.58
C GLU A 287 10.36 24.22 -13.74
N GLU A 288 11.02 24.33 -14.90
CA GLU A 288 10.78 23.51 -16.09
C GLU A 288 11.11 22.01 -15.90
N PHE A 289 11.86 21.65 -14.86
CA PHE A 289 12.22 20.27 -14.51
C PHE A 289 11.39 19.72 -13.36
N GLN A 290 10.58 20.56 -12.70
CA GLN A 290 9.76 20.16 -11.58
C GLN A 290 8.40 19.62 -12.05
N ASP A 291 7.93 18.58 -11.38
CA ASP A 291 6.55 18.13 -11.50
C ASP A 291 5.61 19.20 -10.92
N PRO A 292 4.56 19.61 -11.64
CA PRO A 292 3.69 20.73 -11.24
C PRO A 292 2.81 20.43 -10.01
N LEU A 293 2.65 19.16 -9.63
CA LEU A 293 1.85 18.77 -8.46
C LEU A 293 2.74 18.36 -7.29
N MET A 294 3.84 17.65 -7.58
CA MET A 294 4.71 17.10 -6.55
C MET A 294 5.84 18.06 -6.15
N ASN A 295 6.16 19.07 -6.99
CA ASN A 295 7.30 19.98 -6.83
C ASN A 295 8.63 19.23 -6.64
N THR A 296 8.77 18.09 -7.31
CA THR A 296 9.97 17.24 -7.32
C THR A 296 10.54 17.16 -8.72
N LEU A 297 11.82 16.78 -8.85
CA LEU A 297 12.44 16.56 -10.16
C LEU A 297 11.68 15.48 -10.95
N MET A 298 11.29 15.77 -12.19
CA MET A 298 10.72 14.77 -13.10
C MET A 298 11.79 13.79 -13.57
N THR A 299 11.53 12.50 -13.48
CA THR A 299 12.39 11.41 -13.96
C THR A 299 11.96 10.90 -15.34
N ASP A 300 10.65 10.92 -15.63
CA ASP A 300 10.09 10.56 -16.93
C ASP A 300 9.01 11.55 -17.38
N PRO A 301 9.40 12.73 -17.89
CA PRO A 301 8.45 13.79 -18.23
C PRO A 301 7.55 13.39 -19.41
N VAL A 302 6.26 13.66 -19.25
CA VAL A 302 5.21 13.47 -20.26
C VAL A 302 4.34 14.70 -20.37
N ARG A 303 3.87 14.99 -21.59
CA ARG A 303 2.94 16.08 -21.88
C ARG A 303 1.52 15.56 -21.98
N LEU A 304 0.60 16.27 -21.34
CA LEU A 304 -0.83 16.01 -21.39
C LEU A 304 -1.41 16.75 -22.60
N PRO A 305 -2.03 16.07 -23.58
CA PRO A 305 -2.50 16.70 -24.81
C PRO A 305 -3.67 17.68 -24.57
N THR A 306 -4.42 17.50 -23.48
CA THR A 306 -5.62 18.27 -23.13
C THR A 306 -5.32 19.62 -22.50
N SER A 307 -4.32 19.70 -21.60
CA SER A 307 -3.90 20.93 -20.92
C SER A 307 -2.60 21.51 -21.47
N GLY A 308 -1.79 20.70 -22.15
CA GLY A 308 -0.42 21.04 -22.52
C GLY A 308 0.58 20.98 -21.36
N THR A 309 0.12 20.66 -20.14
CA THR A 309 0.96 20.53 -18.94
C THR A 309 1.95 19.39 -19.10
N VAL A 310 3.18 19.59 -18.63
CA VAL A 310 4.21 18.55 -18.54
C VAL A 310 4.35 18.13 -17.08
N MET A 311 4.36 16.83 -16.83
CA MET A 311 4.50 16.26 -15.48
C MET A 311 5.17 14.89 -15.54
N ASP A 312 5.54 14.31 -14.39
CA ASP A 312 6.15 12.98 -14.37
C ASP A 312 5.12 11.89 -14.68
N ARG A 313 5.49 10.95 -15.54
CA ARG A 313 4.65 9.81 -15.96
C ARG A 313 4.09 9.06 -14.75
N GLN A 314 4.89 8.79 -13.72
CA GLN A 314 4.44 7.95 -12.61
C GLN A 314 3.25 8.56 -11.86
N TYR A 315 3.26 9.89 -11.68
CA TYR A 315 2.22 10.60 -10.94
C TYR A 315 0.94 10.72 -11.76
N ILE A 316 1.04 11.05 -13.07
CA ILE A 316 -0.15 11.11 -13.92
C ILE A 316 -0.76 9.74 -14.18
N VAL A 317 0.05 8.69 -14.42
CA VAL A 317 -0.48 7.34 -14.62
C VAL A 317 -1.20 6.87 -13.36
N ARG A 318 -0.62 7.10 -12.17
CA ARG A 318 -1.27 6.81 -10.89
C ARG A 318 -2.61 7.55 -10.75
N HIS A 319 -2.68 8.83 -11.09
CA HIS A 319 -3.93 9.58 -11.08
C HIS A 319 -4.99 8.92 -11.98
N LEU A 320 -4.60 8.55 -13.20
CA LEU A 320 -5.48 7.94 -14.21
C LEU A 320 -5.97 6.53 -13.86
N LEU A 321 -5.31 5.84 -12.91
CA LEU A 321 -5.81 4.57 -12.36
C LEU A 321 -7.04 4.75 -11.46
N THR A 322 -7.26 5.96 -10.93
CA THR A 322 -8.40 6.30 -10.07
C THR A 322 -9.40 7.19 -10.81
N ASP A 323 -8.93 8.21 -11.53
CA ASP A 323 -9.76 9.17 -12.25
C ASP A 323 -9.22 9.39 -13.67
N GLN A 324 -9.96 8.95 -14.70
CA GLN A 324 -9.55 9.04 -16.11
C GLN A 324 -9.77 10.44 -16.70
N ARG A 325 -9.30 11.47 -15.99
CA ARG A 325 -9.37 12.87 -16.39
C ARG A 325 -8.02 13.53 -16.17
N ASP A 326 -7.74 14.56 -16.95
CA ASP A 326 -6.60 15.44 -16.76
C ASP A 326 -6.79 16.24 -15.45
N PRO A 327 -5.81 16.22 -14.51
CA PRO A 327 -5.94 16.91 -13.23
C PRO A 327 -6.06 18.44 -13.35
N MET A 328 -5.61 19.01 -14.48
CA MET A 328 -5.62 20.45 -14.75
C MET A 328 -6.85 20.89 -15.51
N SER A 329 -7.17 20.22 -16.62
CA SER A 329 -8.30 20.60 -17.49
C SER A 329 -9.62 19.90 -17.15
N ARG A 330 -9.57 18.81 -16.37
CA ARG A 330 -10.69 17.88 -16.09
C ARG A 330 -11.28 17.22 -17.35
N ALA A 331 -10.62 17.36 -18.49
CA ALA A 331 -11.00 16.68 -19.72
C ALA A 331 -10.69 15.17 -19.62
N PRO A 332 -11.47 14.29 -20.27
CA PRO A 332 -11.16 12.87 -20.31
C PRO A 332 -9.75 12.62 -20.86
N LEU A 333 -8.97 11.83 -20.14
CA LEU A 333 -7.58 11.53 -20.49
C LEU A 333 -7.29 10.06 -20.17
N LYS A 334 -6.57 9.39 -21.06
CA LYS A 334 -6.11 8.01 -20.87
C LYS A 334 -4.59 7.93 -20.91
N PRO A 335 -3.97 6.95 -20.22
CA PRO A 335 -2.51 6.80 -20.19
C PRO A 335 -1.86 6.67 -21.56
N GLU A 336 -2.55 6.10 -22.54
CA GLU A 336 -2.02 5.90 -23.90
C GLU A 336 -1.93 7.21 -24.70
N GLN A 337 -2.59 8.28 -24.22
CA GLN A 337 -2.58 9.60 -24.85
C GLN A 337 -1.42 10.48 -24.35
N LEU A 338 -0.65 10.02 -23.35
CA LEU A 338 0.45 10.77 -22.77
C LEU A 338 1.62 10.84 -23.76
N GLU A 339 2.04 12.05 -24.11
CA GLU A 339 3.13 12.30 -25.06
C GLU A 339 4.48 12.28 -24.34
N PRO A 340 5.40 11.33 -24.62
CA PRO A 340 6.73 11.33 -24.01
C PRO A 340 7.55 12.56 -24.40
N MET A 341 8.32 13.12 -23.47
CA MET A 341 9.17 14.30 -23.69
C MET A 341 10.68 13.93 -23.62
N PRO A 342 11.23 13.19 -24.62
CA PRO A 342 12.59 12.65 -24.54
C PRO A 342 13.68 13.74 -24.49
N GLU A 343 13.48 14.87 -25.17
CA GLU A 343 14.41 16.00 -25.14
C GLU A 343 14.49 16.64 -23.74
N LEU A 344 13.34 16.81 -23.08
CA LEU A 344 13.29 17.33 -21.72
C LEU A 344 13.92 16.34 -20.73
N LYS A 345 13.66 15.04 -20.89
CA LYS A 345 14.29 13.98 -20.09
C LYS A 345 15.82 14.02 -20.20
N ALA A 346 16.34 14.22 -21.41
CA ALA A 346 17.77 14.34 -21.63
C ALA A 346 18.36 15.60 -20.96
N ARG A 347 17.67 16.74 -21.04
CA ARG A 347 18.06 17.99 -20.36
C ARG A 347 18.07 17.83 -18.84
N ILE A 348 17.05 17.21 -18.26
CA ILE A 348 16.99 16.93 -16.81
C ILE A 348 18.16 16.05 -16.39
N SER A 349 18.42 14.98 -17.14
CA SER A 349 19.51 14.04 -16.84
C SER A 349 20.89 14.70 -16.91
N ALA A 350 21.10 15.58 -17.90
CA ALA A 350 22.32 16.35 -18.07
C ALA A 350 22.51 17.35 -16.91
N TRP A 351 21.47 18.13 -16.61
CA TRP A 351 21.47 19.07 -15.50
C TRP A 351 21.78 18.39 -14.15
N MET A 352 21.15 17.24 -13.89
CA MET A 352 21.37 16.44 -12.68
C MET A 352 22.84 16.00 -12.56
N SER A 353 23.40 15.48 -13.66
CA SER A 353 24.78 14.99 -13.70
C SER A 353 25.79 16.12 -13.52
N GLU A 354 25.60 17.25 -14.20
CA GLU A 354 26.44 18.45 -14.09
C GLU A 354 26.39 19.03 -12.66
N THR A 355 25.20 19.06 -12.06
CA THR A 355 25.01 19.56 -10.70
C THR A 355 25.72 18.68 -9.66
N ILE A 356 25.57 17.35 -9.76
CA ILE A 356 26.30 16.42 -8.87
C ILE A 356 27.81 16.58 -9.04
N ALA A 357 28.31 16.66 -10.28
CA ALA A 357 29.73 16.81 -10.55
C ALA A 357 30.29 18.11 -9.97
N ALA A 358 29.57 19.22 -10.13
CA ALA A 358 29.93 20.52 -9.56
C ALA A 358 29.97 20.48 -8.02
N LYS A 359 28.99 19.84 -7.37
CA LYS A 359 28.92 19.72 -5.91
C LYS A 359 30.04 18.82 -5.35
N LYS A 360 30.35 17.70 -6.01
CA LYS A 360 31.49 16.85 -5.63
C LYS A 360 32.82 17.59 -5.74
N ALA A 361 33.05 18.27 -6.87
CA ALA A 361 34.24 19.09 -7.08
C ALA A 361 34.38 20.20 -6.01
N ALA A 362 33.28 20.87 -5.65
CA ALA A 362 33.28 21.90 -4.60
C ALA A 362 33.58 21.34 -3.19
N ARG A 363 33.24 20.07 -2.93
CA ARG A 363 33.54 19.37 -1.67
C ARG A 363 34.95 18.77 -1.62
N GLY A 364 35.71 18.85 -2.71
CA GLY A 364 37.05 18.25 -2.81
C GLY A 364 37.04 16.72 -2.81
N VAL A 365 35.91 16.11 -3.22
CA VAL A 365 35.70 14.66 -3.34
C VAL A 365 35.74 14.24 -4.80
#